data_AF-A0A2A2QRL6-F1
#
_entry.id   AF-A0A2A2QRL6-F1
#
_cell.length_a   1.000
_cell.length_b   1.000
_cell.length_c   1.000
_cell.angle_alpha   90.00
_cell.angle_beta   90.00
_cell.angle_gamma   90.00
#
_symmetry.space_group_name_H-M   'P 1'
#
loop_
_entity.id
_entity.type
_entity.pdbx_description
1 polymer ?
#
loop_
_entity_poly.entity_id
_entity_poly.type
_entity_poly.pdbx_seq_one_letter_code
_entity_poly.pdbx_strand_id
1 'polypeptide(L)'
;MDSSLAATPTPPARRSAWALALLGAALVGYAAFLAFQVGAYAGQSDSSGYLNSARLLAHGQTAVAQRIPAGINPAALDSYTFIPLGFRPASAVAMAPTYPIGLPLALAALGPLMTWALAPHFLMVASALAAAVLMFPLGRAAGLPRSWSVFGSLLFAASPLTTFMSLQLMSDVPATAAASAAILCAWRSRTHRAYARS
;
A
#
# COMPACT_ATOMS: atom_id res chain seq x y z
N MET A 1 26.28 -22.24 -52.96
CA MET A 1 26.88 -21.18 -52.13
C MET A 1 25.75 -20.23 -51.75
N ASP A 2 24.82 -20.73 -50.93
CA ASP A 2 24.84 -20.65 -49.46
C ASP A 2 24.54 -19.19 -49.03
N SER A 3 23.47 -18.86 -48.31
CA SER A 3 22.94 -19.55 -47.14
C SER A 3 21.50 -19.08 -46.88
N SER A 4 20.50 -19.95 -47.03
CA SER A 4 19.18 -19.67 -46.43
C SER A 4 19.30 -19.99 -44.94
N LEU A 5 19.49 -18.96 -44.11
CA LEU A 5 19.42 -19.09 -42.66
C LEU A 5 17.99 -19.48 -42.29
N ALA A 6 17.78 -20.78 -42.13
CA ALA A 6 16.55 -21.34 -41.59
C ALA A 6 16.33 -20.71 -40.21
N ALA A 7 15.24 -19.95 -40.08
CA ALA A 7 14.83 -19.37 -38.82
C ALA A 7 14.67 -20.49 -37.79
N THR A 8 15.51 -20.47 -36.76
CA THR A 8 15.45 -21.43 -35.66
C THR A 8 14.07 -21.36 -35.02
N PRO A 9 13.32 -22.47 -34.90
CA PRO A 9 12.02 -22.45 -34.27
C PRO A 9 12.17 -22.00 -32.81
N THR A 10 11.57 -20.86 -32.46
CA THR A 10 11.50 -20.40 -31.07
C THR A 10 10.84 -21.48 -30.21
N PRO A 11 11.50 -21.97 -29.14
CA PRO A 11 10.93 -23.01 -28.30
C PRO A 11 9.60 -22.55 -27.69
N PRO A 12 8.63 -23.46 -27.52
CA PRO A 12 7.25 -23.09 -27.19
C PRO A 12 7.13 -22.44 -25.80
N ALA A 13 6.16 -21.54 -25.69
CA ALA A 13 5.78 -20.74 -24.52
C ALA A 13 5.45 -21.51 -23.23
N ARG A 14 5.60 -22.84 -23.19
CA ARG A 14 5.30 -23.74 -22.07
C ARG A 14 6.11 -23.41 -20.81
N ARG A 15 7.36 -22.96 -20.96
CA ARG A 15 8.20 -22.50 -19.84
C ARG A 15 7.70 -21.19 -19.20
N SER A 16 6.86 -20.44 -19.89
CA SER A 16 6.28 -19.20 -19.36
C SER A 16 5.04 -19.45 -18.51
N ALA A 17 4.27 -20.49 -18.82
CA ALA A 17 2.98 -20.75 -18.17
C ALA A 17 3.16 -21.24 -16.73
N TRP A 18 4.14 -22.12 -16.48
CA TRP A 18 4.41 -22.62 -15.13
C TRP A 18 4.91 -21.51 -14.18
N ALA A 19 5.69 -20.55 -14.68
CA ALA A 19 6.20 -19.45 -13.86
C ALA A 19 5.07 -18.54 -13.38
N LEU A 20 4.08 -18.29 -14.24
CA LEU A 20 2.88 -17.54 -13.87
C LEU A 20 1.97 -18.34 -12.94
N ALA A 21 1.83 -19.65 -13.16
CA ALA A 21 1.08 -20.52 -12.25
C ALA A 21 1.73 -20.57 -10.85
N LEU A 22 3.06 -20.65 -10.79
CA LEU A 22 3.83 -20.60 -9.55
C LEU A 22 3.64 -19.26 -8.84
N LEU A 23 3.72 -18.14 -9.57
CA LEU A 23 3.44 -16.82 -9.01
C LEU A 23 2.01 -16.76 -8.43
N GLY A 24 1.02 -17.25 -9.19
CA GLY A 24 -0.36 -17.31 -8.73
C GLY A 24 -0.51 -18.12 -7.44
N ALA A 25 0.03 -19.34 -7.41
CA ALA A 25 -0.02 -20.19 -6.22
C ALA A 25 0.67 -19.56 -5.00
N ALA A 26 1.84 -18.95 -5.21
CA ALA A 26 2.57 -18.26 -4.15
C ALA A 26 1.80 -17.04 -3.63
N LEU A 27 1.16 -16.26 -4.50
CA LEU A 27 0.32 -15.12 -4.10
C LEU A 27 -0.91 -15.57 -3.31
N VAL A 28 -1.54 -16.69 -3.65
CA VAL A 28 -2.64 -17.26 -2.86
C VAL A 28 -2.14 -17.68 -1.47
N GLY A 29 -1.01 -18.38 -1.41
CA GLY A 29 -0.39 -18.77 -0.12
C GLY A 29 -0.03 -17.56 0.73
N TYR A 30 0.53 -16.51 0.11
CA TYR A 30 0.89 -15.27 0.79
C TYR A 30 -0.35 -14.50 1.26
N ALA A 31 -1.39 -14.41 0.43
CA ALA A 31 -2.66 -13.80 0.81
C ALA A 31 -3.28 -14.50 2.05
N ALA A 32 -3.27 -15.84 2.05
CA ALA A 32 -3.75 -16.62 3.19
C ALA A 32 -2.91 -16.33 4.45
N PHE A 33 -1.57 -16.41 4.33
CA PHE A 33 -0.67 -16.09 5.43
C PHE A 33 -0.94 -14.69 6.01
N LEU A 34 -1.01 -13.66 5.15
CA LEU A 34 -1.31 -12.30 5.61
C LEU A 34 -2.70 -12.22 6.24
N ALA A 35 -3.72 -12.81 5.65
CA ALA A 35 -5.08 -12.76 6.19
C ALA A 35 -5.19 -13.34 7.61
N PHE A 36 -4.41 -14.38 7.93
CA PHE A 36 -4.38 -14.96 9.27
C PHE A 36 -3.50 -14.20 10.26
N GLN A 37 -2.46 -13.53 9.78
CA GLN A 37 -1.43 -12.93 10.64
C GLN A 37 -1.50 -11.40 10.73
N VAL A 38 -2.29 -10.75 9.87
CA VAL A 38 -2.39 -9.29 9.84
C VAL A 38 -2.98 -8.78 11.15
N GLY A 39 -2.29 -7.81 11.76
CA GLY A 39 -2.67 -7.13 12.99
C GLY A 39 -2.82 -5.64 12.74
N ALA A 40 -3.74 -5.25 11.84
CA ALA A 40 -3.93 -3.86 11.42
C ALA A 40 -4.76 -3.06 12.45
N TYR A 41 -4.29 -3.05 13.69
CA TYR A 41 -4.90 -2.37 14.82
C TYR A 41 -4.14 -1.10 15.21
N ALA A 42 -4.76 -0.25 16.03
CA ALA A 42 -4.15 0.96 16.61
C ALA A 42 -3.13 0.61 17.73
N GLY A 43 -2.11 -0.20 17.43
CA GLY A 43 -1.13 -0.68 18.40
C GLY A 43 0.10 0.22 18.59
N GLN A 44 0.30 1.22 17.73
CA GLN A 44 1.46 2.12 17.74
C GLN A 44 1.03 3.56 17.37
N SER A 45 1.95 4.52 17.48
CA SER A 45 1.71 5.93 17.14
C SER A 45 1.14 6.11 15.74
N ASP A 46 1.70 5.39 14.78
CA ASP A 46 1.42 5.56 13.36
C ASP A 46 0.03 5.00 13.03
N SER A 47 -0.20 3.73 13.39
CA SER A 47 -1.47 3.07 13.15
C SER A 47 -2.63 3.75 13.90
N SER A 48 -2.40 4.22 15.13
CA SER A 48 -3.38 5.03 15.87
C SER A 48 -3.69 6.35 15.16
N GLY A 49 -2.67 7.08 14.70
CA GLY A 49 -2.86 8.33 13.98
C GLY A 49 -3.62 8.15 12.67
N TYR A 50 -3.27 7.13 11.88
CA TYR A 50 -3.98 6.81 10.64
C TYR A 50 -5.45 6.45 10.86
N LEU A 51 -5.77 5.61 11.86
CA LEU A 51 -7.14 5.20 12.16
C LEU A 51 -8.00 6.32 12.71
N ASN A 52 -7.45 7.15 13.61
CA ASN A 52 -8.18 8.32 14.10
C ASN A 52 -8.42 9.34 12.99
N SER A 53 -7.43 9.59 12.13
CA SER A 53 -7.57 10.45 10.95
C SER A 53 -8.66 9.92 10.00
N ALA A 54 -8.67 8.61 9.71
CA ALA A 54 -9.69 8.00 8.87
C ALA A 54 -11.11 8.16 9.44
N ARG A 55 -11.27 8.02 10.77
CA ARG A 55 -12.55 8.24 11.44
C ARG A 55 -13.02 9.68 11.35
N LEU A 56 -12.13 10.66 11.52
CA LEU A 56 -12.48 12.07 11.36
C LEU A 56 -12.93 12.36 9.93
N LEU A 57 -12.18 11.89 8.93
CA LEU A 57 -12.53 12.06 7.52
C LEU A 57 -13.89 11.43 7.18
N ALA A 58 -14.18 10.25 7.70
CA ALA A 58 -15.47 9.60 7.51
C ALA A 58 -16.66 10.39 8.10
N HIS A 59 -16.42 11.27 9.06
CA HIS A 59 -17.41 12.19 9.62
C HIS A 59 -17.32 13.61 9.03
N GLY A 60 -16.52 13.82 7.98
CA GLY A 60 -16.32 15.15 7.38
C GLY A 60 -15.53 16.12 8.26
N GLN A 61 -14.74 15.61 9.20
CA GLN A 61 -13.96 16.39 10.16
C GLN A 61 -12.46 16.38 9.80
N THR A 62 -11.79 17.50 10.04
CA THR A 62 -10.33 17.65 9.90
C THR A 62 -9.61 17.89 11.23
N ALA A 63 -10.37 18.15 12.29
CA ALA A 63 -9.89 18.35 13.65
C ALA A 63 -10.92 17.85 14.66
N VAL A 64 -10.49 17.61 15.89
CA VAL A 64 -11.33 17.17 17.01
C VAL A 64 -10.94 17.90 18.28
N ALA A 65 -11.87 18.04 19.22
CA ALA A 65 -11.57 18.61 20.53
C ALA A 65 -10.52 17.76 21.28
N GLN A 66 -9.63 18.42 22.01
CA GLN A 66 -8.71 17.77 22.93
C GLN A 66 -9.49 17.17 24.12
N ARG A 67 -9.04 16.01 24.62
CA ARG A 67 -9.64 15.37 25.80
C ARG A 67 -9.02 15.95 27.09
N ILE A 68 -9.39 17.19 27.41
CA ILE A 68 -8.92 17.89 28.60
C ILE A 68 -9.77 17.45 29.82
N PRO A 69 -9.16 16.92 30.90
CA PRO A 69 -9.89 16.60 32.13
C PRO A 69 -10.61 17.81 32.74
N ALA A 70 -11.76 17.56 33.37
CA ALA A 70 -12.53 18.62 34.03
C ALA A 70 -11.70 19.30 35.14
N GLY A 71 -11.83 20.62 35.26
CA GLY A 71 -11.11 21.43 36.26
C GLY A 71 -9.71 21.89 35.83
N ILE A 72 -9.21 21.46 34.68
CA ILE A 72 -7.93 21.93 34.14
C ILE A 72 -8.16 23.12 33.21
N ASN A 73 -7.44 24.23 33.44
CA ASN A 73 -7.39 25.35 32.51
C ASN A 73 -6.36 25.06 31.40
N PRO A 74 -6.78 24.80 30.15
CA PRO A 74 -5.85 24.48 29.07
C PRO A 74 -4.93 25.65 28.70
N ALA A 75 -5.33 26.90 28.97
CA ALA A 75 -4.49 28.07 28.70
C ALA A 75 -3.29 28.20 29.65
N ALA A 76 -3.29 27.44 30.76
CA ALA A 76 -2.20 27.43 31.74
C ALA A 76 -1.16 26.33 31.47
N LEU A 77 -1.37 25.48 30.46
CA LEU A 77 -0.51 24.35 30.13
C LEU A 77 0.02 24.46 28.71
N ASP A 78 1.07 23.69 28.40
CA ASP A 78 1.57 23.60 27.03
C ASP A 78 0.52 22.98 26.11
N SER A 79 0.40 23.51 24.89
CA SER A 79 -0.61 23.08 23.91
C SER A 79 -0.51 21.60 23.50
N TYR A 80 0.63 20.95 23.74
CA TYR A 80 0.83 19.52 23.48
C TYR A 80 0.49 18.61 24.66
N THR A 81 0.18 19.14 25.84
CA THR A 81 -0.01 18.36 27.08
C THR A 81 -1.06 17.25 26.91
N PHE A 82 -2.13 17.49 26.15
CA PHE A 82 -3.22 16.54 25.92
C PHE A 82 -3.29 16.03 24.47
N ILE A 83 -2.21 16.19 23.71
CA ILE A 83 -2.14 15.77 22.31
C ILE A 83 -1.52 14.38 22.21
N PRO A 84 -2.24 13.37 21.69
CA PRO A 84 -1.65 12.06 21.45
C PRO A 84 -0.67 12.11 20.27
N LEU A 85 0.24 11.14 20.20
CA LEU A 85 1.11 10.98 19.02
C LEU A 85 0.27 10.82 17.75
N GLY A 86 0.75 11.40 16.64
CA GLY A 86 0.03 11.47 15.38
C GLY A 86 -0.94 12.63 15.24
N PHE A 87 -1.00 13.51 16.26
CA PHE A 87 -1.75 14.77 16.24
C PHE A 87 -0.84 15.96 16.54
N ARG A 88 -1.34 17.14 16.18
CA ARG A 88 -0.79 18.43 16.57
C ARG A 88 -1.92 19.36 17.06
N PRO A 89 -1.61 20.37 17.88
CA PRO A 89 -2.57 21.42 18.20
C PRO A 89 -3.10 22.09 16.93
N ALA A 90 -4.41 22.22 16.85
CA ALA A 90 -5.10 23.04 15.85
C ALA A 90 -5.59 24.36 16.45
N SER A 91 -5.87 24.36 17.75
CA SER A 91 -6.13 25.53 18.59
C SER A 91 -5.81 25.17 20.06
N ALA A 92 -6.09 26.07 21.01
CA ALA A 92 -5.91 25.81 22.45
C ALA A 92 -6.76 24.63 22.98
N VAL A 93 -7.83 24.25 22.28
CA VAL A 93 -8.76 23.18 22.70
C VAL A 93 -9.05 22.15 21.61
N ALA A 94 -8.38 22.24 20.46
CA ALA A 94 -8.57 21.33 19.33
C ALA A 94 -7.24 20.78 18.82
N MET A 95 -7.32 19.64 18.15
CA MET A 95 -6.18 18.91 17.59
C MET A 95 -6.51 18.35 16.21
N ALA A 96 -5.49 18.28 15.34
CA ALA A 96 -5.61 17.74 13.98
C ALA A 96 -4.55 16.65 13.74
N PRO A 97 -4.87 15.62 12.93
CA PRO A 97 -3.91 14.60 12.55
C PRO A 97 -2.70 15.19 11.80
N THR A 98 -1.53 14.58 11.96
CA THR A 98 -0.29 15.01 11.29
C THR A 98 0.10 14.13 10.10
N TYR A 99 -0.41 12.90 10.03
CA TYR A 99 -0.03 11.96 8.99
C TYR A 99 -0.61 12.29 7.61
N PRO A 100 0.06 11.89 6.51
CA PRO A 100 -0.45 12.07 5.16
C PRO A 100 -1.86 11.49 4.97
N ILE A 101 -2.71 12.22 4.25
CA ILE A 101 -4.14 11.90 4.11
C ILE A 101 -4.43 10.66 3.26
N GLY A 102 -3.47 10.17 2.47
CA GLY A 102 -3.69 9.09 1.49
C GLY A 102 -4.24 7.80 2.11
N LEU A 103 -3.55 7.23 3.10
CA LEU A 103 -4.01 6.02 3.81
C LEU A 103 -5.33 6.27 4.59
N PRO A 104 -5.47 7.35 5.38
CA PRO A 104 -6.74 7.70 6.02
C PRO A 104 -7.93 7.80 5.06
N LEU A 105 -7.73 8.39 3.88
CA LEU A 105 -8.78 8.54 2.88
C LEU A 105 -9.19 7.18 2.30
N ALA A 106 -8.23 6.30 2.02
CA ALA A 106 -8.52 4.93 1.57
C ALA A 106 -9.30 4.15 2.63
N LEU A 107 -8.95 4.27 3.90
CA LEU A 107 -9.69 3.65 5.01
C LEU A 107 -11.10 4.21 5.15
N ALA A 108 -11.25 5.54 5.08
CA ALA A 108 -12.56 6.20 5.14
C ALA A 108 -13.47 5.76 3.98
N ALA A 109 -12.92 5.59 2.78
CA ALA A 109 -13.64 5.10 1.62
C ALA A 109 -14.11 3.63 1.76
N LEU A 110 -13.43 2.81 2.57
CA LEU A 110 -13.84 1.44 2.88
C LEU A 110 -14.89 1.35 4.00
N GLY A 111 -15.01 2.38 4.84
CA GLY A 111 -15.94 2.40 5.98
C GLY A 111 -17.42 2.10 5.62
N PRO A 112 -17.96 2.56 4.49
CA PRO A 112 -19.31 2.19 4.03
C PRO A 112 -19.44 0.76 3.50
N LEU A 113 -18.32 0.11 3.13
CA LEU A 113 -18.31 -1.20 2.46
C LEU A 113 -18.09 -2.36 3.43
N MET A 114 -17.47 -2.10 4.58
CA MET A 114 -17.12 -3.12 5.56
C MET A 114 -16.96 -2.51 6.96
N THR A 115 -16.87 -3.37 7.98
CA THR A 115 -16.70 -2.90 9.35
C THR A 115 -15.35 -2.22 9.56
N TRP A 116 -15.30 -1.25 10.47
CA TRP A 116 -14.06 -0.58 10.87
C TRP A 116 -13.01 -1.52 11.48
N ALA A 117 -13.42 -2.72 11.91
CA ALA A 117 -12.50 -3.77 12.34
C ALA A 117 -11.85 -4.47 11.13
N LEU A 118 -12.59 -4.67 10.04
CA LEU A 118 -12.10 -5.40 8.86
C LEU A 118 -11.38 -4.49 7.85
N ALA A 119 -11.81 -3.23 7.71
CA ALA A 119 -11.26 -2.29 6.72
C ALA A 119 -9.73 -2.16 6.72
N PRO A 120 -9.06 -2.01 7.88
CA PRO A 120 -7.60 -1.90 7.92
C PRO A 120 -6.90 -3.19 7.47
N HIS A 121 -7.41 -4.35 7.91
CA HIS A 121 -6.88 -5.67 7.55
C HIS A 121 -6.99 -5.89 6.05
N PHE A 122 -8.18 -5.66 5.49
CA PHE A 122 -8.42 -5.78 4.06
C PHE A 122 -7.50 -4.86 3.24
N LEU A 123 -7.40 -3.58 3.62
CA LEU A 123 -6.60 -2.61 2.89
C LEU A 123 -5.11 -2.98 2.88
N MET A 124 -4.57 -3.44 4.01
CA MET A 124 -3.16 -3.86 4.09
C MET A 124 -2.89 -5.10 3.25
N VAL A 125 -3.74 -6.14 3.35
CA VAL A 125 -3.61 -7.36 2.54
C VAL A 125 -3.72 -7.04 1.05
N ALA A 126 -4.74 -6.28 0.65
CA ALA A 126 -4.95 -5.89 -0.74
C ALA A 126 -3.76 -5.07 -1.28
N SER A 127 -3.23 -4.13 -0.48
CA SER A 127 -2.08 -3.31 -0.85
C SER A 127 -0.80 -4.15 -0.98
N ALA A 128 -0.55 -5.10 -0.08
CA ALA A 128 0.60 -5.99 -0.15
C ALA A 128 0.57 -6.87 -1.40
N LEU A 129 -0.61 -7.44 -1.71
CA LEU A 129 -0.80 -8.23 -2.93
C LEU A 129 -0.65 -7.36 -4.18
N ALA A 130 -1.23 -6.16 -4.19
CA ALA A 130 -1.07 -5.22 -5.29
C ALA A 130 0.40 -4.86 -5.52
N ALA A 131 1.15 -4.51 -4.46
CA ALA A 131 2.57 -4.22 -4.55
C ALA A 131 3.35 -5.41 -5.12
N ALA A 132 3.14 -6.62 -4.60
CA ALA A 132 3.80 -7.83 -5.10
C ALA A 132 3.46 -8.13 -6.57
N VAL A 133 2.20 -8.00 -6.97
CA VAL A 133 1.75 -8.22 -8.35
C VAL A 133 2.36 -7.17 -9.30
N LEU A 134 2.44 -5.91 -8.89
CA LEU A 134 2.97 -4.81 -9.70
C LEU A 134 4.49 -4.91 -9.92
N MET A 135 5.22 -5.65 -9.08
CA MET A 135 6.64 -5.93 -9.33
C MET A 135 6.86 -6.73 -10.61
N PHE A 136 5.94 -7.60 -11.00
CA PHE A 136 6.05 -8.36 -12.24
C PHE A 136 6.09 -7.45 -13.47
N PRO A 137 5.06 -6.63 -13.77
CA PRO A 137 5.09 -5.71 -14.90
C PRO A 137 6.20 -4.66 -14.79
N LEU A 138 6.64 -4.27 -13.59
CA LEU A 138 7.80 -3.38 -13.42
C LEU A 138 9.09 -4.05 -13.90
N GLY A 139 9.34 -5.29 -13.47
CA GLY A 139 10.47 -6.08 -13.96
C GLY A 139 10.42 -6.27 -15.49
N ARG A 140 9.22 -6.47 -16.04
CA ARG A 140 9.01 -6.55 -17.49
C ARG A 140 9.31 -5.23 -18.19
N ALA A 141 8.89 -4.10 -17.62
CA ALA A 141 9.19 -2.76 -18.16
C ALA A 141 10.70 -2.45 -18.12
N ALA A 142 11.40 -2.95 -17.12
CA ALA A 142 12.85 -2.86 -16.99
C ALA A 142 13.64 -3.83 -17.90
N GLY A 143 12.96 -4.61 -18.75
CA GLY A 143 13.60 -5.53 -19.69
C GLY A 143 13.93 -6.93 -19.15
N LEU A 144 13.56 -7.24 -17.89
CA LEU A 144 13.80 -8.58 -17.33
C LEU A 144 12.94 -9.62 -18.04
N PRO A 145 13.47 -10.83 -18.34
CA PRO A 145 12.67 -11.96 -18.84
C PRO A 145 11.62 -12.40 -17.79
N ARG A 146 10.54 -13.07 -18.22
CA ARG A 146 9.37 -13.36 -17.37
C ARG A 146 9.73 -14.10 -16.08
N SER A 147 10.64 -15.07 -16.16
CA SER A 147 11.11 -15.84 -15.00
C SER A 147 11.76 -14.95 -13.95
N TRP A 148 12.61 -14.01 -14.35
CA TRP A 148 13.26 -13.06 -13.46
C TRP A 148 12.27 -12.03 -12.89
N SER A 149 11.25 -11.62 -13.66
CA SER A 149 10.17 -10.77 -13.14
C SER A 149 9.30 -11.49 -12.10
N VAL A 150 8.99 -12.79 -12.32
CA VAL A 150 8.31 -13.62 -11.32
C VAL A 150 9.18 -13.73 -10.08
N PHE A 151 10.46 -14.09 -10.24
CA PHE A 151 11.40 -14.20 -9.13
C PHE A 151 11.49 -12.91 -8.32
N GLY A 152 11.62 -11.75 -8.97
CA GLY A 152 11.65 -10.45 -8.28
C GLY A 152 10.36 -10.14 -7.52
N SER A 153 9.20 -10.53 -8.05
CA SER A 153 7.91 -10.36 -7.37
C SER A 153 7.81 -11.25 -6.12
N LEU A 154 8.25 -12.50 -6.23
CA LEU A 154 8.29 -13.44 -5.11
C LEU A 154 9.30 -13.01 -4.05
N LEU A 155 10.48 -12.56 -4.47
CA LEU A 155 11.53 -12.07 -3.58
C LEU A 155 11.08 -10.82 -2.84
N PHE A 156 10.39 -9.90 -3.51
CA PHE A 156 9.79 -8.72 -2.88
C PHE A 156 8.75 -9.12 -1.83
N ALA A 157 7.81 -10.02 -2.18
CA ALA A 157 6.76 -10.47 -1.26
C ALA A 157 7.32 -11.22 -0.05
N ALA A 158 8.28 -12.12 -0.27
CA ALA A 158 8.93 -12.91 0.76
C ALA A 158 9.99 -12.14 1.55
N SER A 159 10.30 -10.89 1.18
CA SER A 159 11.28 -10.09 1.91
C SER A 159 10.79 -9.87 3.35
N PRO A 160 11.67 -10.02 4.37
CA PRO A 160 11.28 -9.82 5.76
C PRO A 160 10.69 -8.43 6.01
N LEU A 161 11.26 -7.41 5.35
CA LEU A 161 10.79 -6.03 5.47
C LEU A 161 9.37 -5.87 4.91
N THR A 162 9.13 -6.35 3.68
CA THR A 162 7.81 -6.25 3.04
C THR A 162 6.76 -7.00 3.84
N THR A 163 7.10 -8.20 4.31
CA THR A 163 6.19 -9.02 5.10
C THR A 163 5.87 -8.35 6.43
N PHE A 164 6.89 -7.89 7.16
CA PHE A 164 6.70 -7.17 8.41
C PHE A 164 5.80 -5.93 8.25
N MET A 165 6.11 -5.07 7.26
CA MET A 165 5.32 -3.86 6.98
C MET A 165 3.90 -4.17 6.48
N SER A 166 3.65 -5.36 5.92
CA SER A 166 2.32 -5.77 5.45
C SER A 166 1.43 -6.29 6.58
N LEU A 167 2.01 -6.68 7.72
CA LEU A 167 1.25 -7.21 8.88
C LEU A 167 0.71 -6.09 9.78
N GLN A 168 1.22 -4.87 9.66
CA GLN A 168 0.85 -3.73 10.51
C GLN A 168 0.22 -2.63 9.67
N LEU A 169 -0.64 -1.81 10.28
CA LEU A 169 -1.23 -0.67 9.57
C LEU A 169 -0.19 0.46 9.43
N MET A 170 0.45 0.51 8.26
CA MET A 170 1.43 1.54 7.89
C MET A 170 1.20 2.02 6.46
N SER A 171 1.66 3.23 6.16
CA SER A 171 1.53 3.82 4.82
C SER A 171 2.45 3.19 3.78
N ASP A 172 3.53 2.55 4.21
CA ASP A 172 4.65 2.13 3.38
C ASP A 172 4.23 1.16 2.27
N VAL A 173 3.44 0.15 2.62
CA VAL A 173 2.97 -0.87 1.66
C VAL A 173 1.92 -0.31 0.69
N PRO A 174 0.85 0.38 1.14
CA PRO A 174 -0.06 1.11 0.24
C PRO A 174 0.65 2.12 -0.66
N ALA A 175 1.61 2.88 -0.12
CA ALA A 175 2.41 3.84 -0.88
C ALA A 175 3.27 3.14 -1.93
N THR A 176 3.89 2.00 -1.58
CA THR A 176 4.67 1.19 -2.52
C THR A 176 3.80 0.69 -3.68
N ALA A 177 2.60 0.20 -3.39
CA ALA A 177 1.65 -0.24 -4.41
C ALA A 177 1.25 0.93 -5.33
N ALA A 178 0.84 2.07 -4.75
CA ALA A 178 0.43 3.25 -5.51
C ALA A 178 1.57 3.83 -6.36
N ALA A 179 2.78 3.94 -5.80
CA ALA A 179 3.96 4.41 -6.50
C ALA A 179 4.35 3.47 -7.65
N SER A 180 4.32 2.15 -7.42
CA SER A 180 4.58 1.14 -8.45
C SER A 180 3.59 1.26 -9.61
N ALA A 181 2.30 1.43 -9.31
CA ALA A 181 1.26 1.65 -10.30
C ALA A 181 1.49 2.96 -11.07
N ALA A 182 1.80 4.06 -10.38
CA ALA A 182 2.07 5.35 -11.00
C ALA A 182 3.28 5.29 -11.95
N ILE A 183 4.37 4.63 -11.54
CA ILE A 183 5.55 4.41 -12.39
C ILE A 183 5.18 3.62 -13.64
N LEU A 184 4.40 2.54 -13.50
CA LEU A 184 3.94 1.75 -14.65
C LEU A 184 3.06 2.56 -15.60
N CYS A 185 2.14 3.35 -15.07
CA CYS A 185 1.29 4.24 -15.86
C CYS A 185 2.13 5.27 -16.62
N ALA A 186 3.09 5.93 -15.94
CA ALA A 186 4.01 6.89 -16.56
C ALA A 186 4.92 6.24 -17.61
N TRP A 187 5.37 5.00 -17.38
CA TRP A 187 6.17 4.27 -18.37
C TRP A 187 5.35 3.92 -19.61
N ARG A 188 4.12 3.44 -19.43
CA ARG A 188 3.22 3.07 -20.53
C ARG A 188 2.67 4.27 -21.29
N SER A 189 2.53 5.44 -20.66
CA SER A 189 2.08 6.64 -21.38
C SER A 189 3.07 7.06 -22.47
N ARG A 190 4.38 6.83 -22.27
CA ARG A 190 5.44 7.11 -23.27
C ARG A 190 5.33 6.27 -24.54
N THR A 191 4.71 5.10 -24.47
CA THR A 191 4.53 4.21 -25.63
C THR A 191 3.16 4.36 -26.29
N HIS A 192 2.22 5.04 -25.64
CA HIS A 192 0.88 5.23 -26.17
C HIS A 192 0.83 6.45 -27.12
N ARG A 193 0.56 6.20 -28.40
CA ARG A 193 0.56 7.22 -29.48
C ARG A 193 -0.39 8.42 -29.24
N ALA A 194 -1.39 8.27 -28.36
CA ALA A 194 -2.33 9.34 -28.01
C ALA A 194 -1.69 10.49 -27.19
N TYR A 195 -0.58 10.25 -26.48
CA TYR A 195 0.11 11.25 -25.66
C TYR A 195 1.52 11.58 -26.17
N ALA A 196 2.03 10.81 -27.15
CA ALA A 196 3.38 10.97 -27.71
C ALA A 196 3.44 11.97 -28.88
N ARG A 197 2.60 13.02 -28.88
CA ARG A 197 2.62 14.08 -29.89
C ARG A 197 2.49 15.47 -29.25
N SER A 198 3.64 16.09 -29.02
CA SER A 198 3.92 17.51 -29.21
C SER A 198 5.42 17.65 -29.41
#